data_AF-A0A6N9IWW4-F1
#
_entry.id   AF-A0A6N9IWW4-F1
#
_cell.length_a   1.000
_cell.length_b   1.000
_cell.length_c   1.000
_cell.angle_alpha   90.00
_cell.angle_beta   90.00
_cell.angle_gamma   90.00
#
_symmetry.space_group_name_H-M   'P 1'
#
loop_
_entity.id
_entity.type
_entity.pdbx_description
1 polymer ?
#
loop_
_entity_poly.entity_id
_entity_poly.type
_entity_poly.pdbx_seq_one_letter_code
_entity_poly.pdbx_strand_id
1 'polypeptide(L)'
;MKIEKNKTEIIKLLKHKQGICSRLLEKMGEQMKAVETQDESGLGAIIEGKEELIVGLNETDKKIADLAGELDSNIIESLGREHEGLIQDIESDLEKIIEQEKICHEKLSLVKSEVLEKIKAVKKGQALLKGYGVSKRTKPNISKNV
;
A
#
# COMPACT_ATOMS: atom_id res chain seq x y z
N MET A 1 13.31 40.56 -1.86
CA MET A 1 14.06 39.46 -2.49
C MET A 1 13.76 38.08 -1.89
N LYS A 2 13.70 37.93 -0.55
CA LYS A 2 13.39 36.64 0.11
C LYS A 2 12.00 36.08 -0.24
N ILE A 3 10.96 36.91 -0.23
CA ILE A 3 9.56 36.53 -0.53
C ILE A 3 9.43 35.89 -1.92
N GLU A 4 9.97 36.56 -2.95
CA GLU A 4 9.85 36.08 -4.34
C GLU A 4 10.63 34.78 -4.58
N LYS A 5 11.77 34.63 -3.88
CA LYS A 5 12.53 33.39 -3.85
C LYS A 5 11.73 32.25 -3.23
N ASN A 6 11.07 32.49 -2.09
CA ASN A 6 10.25 31.49 -1.41
C ASN A 6 9.06 31.06 -2.28
N LYS A 7 8.37 31.99 -2.94
CA LYS A 7 7.29 31.66 -3.90
C LYS A 7 7.78 30.73 -5.02
N THR A 8 8.88 31.11 -5.66
CA THR A 8 9.46 30.32 -6.76
C THR A 8 9.84 28.91 -6.30
N GLU A 9 10.41 28.79 -5.09
CA GLU A 9 10.78 27.48 -4.54
C GLU A 9 9.54 26.64 -4.18
N ILE A 10 8.48 27.24 -3.62
CA ILE A 10 7.21 26.55 -3.35
C ILE A 10 6.64 25.96 -4.64
N ILE A 11 6.60 26.74 -5.73
CA ILE A 11 6.10 26.26 -7.03
C ILE A 11 6.93 25.08 -7.54
N LYS A 12 8.26 25.16 -7.41
CA LYS A 12 9.17 24.08 -7.80
C LYS A 12 8.93 22.81 -6.98
N LEU A 13 8.70 22.96 -5.67
CA LEU A 13 8.37 21.85 -4.78
C LEU A 13 6.99 21.25 -5.11
N LEU A 14 5.99 22.04 -5.46
CA LEU A 14 4.68 21.54 -5.92
C LEU A 14 4.79 20.73 -7.21
N LYS A 15 5.58 21.19 -8.19
CA LYS A 15 5.85 20.40 -9.41
C LYS A 15 6.60 19.10 -9.10
N HIS A 16 7.54 19.15 -8.15
CA HIS A 16 8.23 17.96 -7.69
C HIS A 16 7.27 16.98 -7.01
N LYS A 17 6.37 17.48 -6.16
CA LYS A 17 5.30 16.73 -5.50
C LYS A 17 4.42 16.02 -6.53
N GLN A 18 3.96 16.72 -7.57
CA GLN A 18 3.19 16.13 -8.66
C GLN A 18 3.95 14.97 -9.33
N GLY A 19 5.25 15.15 -9.61
CA GLY A 19 6.08 14.09 -10.16
C GLY A 19 6.23 12.87 -9.24
N ILE A 20 6.29 13.06 -7.92
CA ILE A 20 6.27 11.96 -6.95
C ILE A 20 4.91 11.24 -6.99
N CYS A 21 3.79 11.98 -7.03
CA CYS A 21 2.45 11.40 -7.15
C CYS A 21 2.31 10.54 -8.41
N SER A 22 2.79 11.01 -9.56
CA SER A 22 2.75 10.23 -10.81
C SER A 22 3.54 8.92 -10.69
N ARG A 23 4.73 8.96 -10.07
CA ARG A 23 5.54 7.74 -9.82
C ARG A 23 4.88 6.79 -8.82
N LEU A 24 4.18 7.32 -7.81
CA LEU A 24 3.40 6.52 -6.88
C LEU A 24 2.26 5.80 -7.60
N LEU A 25 1.53 6.49 -8.49
CA LEU A 25 0.47 5.89 -9.31
C LEU A 25 1.01 4.76 -10.21
N GLU A 26 2.18 4.93 -10.81
CA GLU A 26 2.84 3.86 -11.57
C GLU A 26 3.12 2.63 -10.69
N LYS A 27 3.67 2.85 -9.48
CA LYS A 27 3.94 1.78 -8.52
C LYS A 27 2.66 1.10 -8.01
N MET A 28 1.57 1.83 -7.84
CA MET A 28 0.25 1.23 -7.53
C MET A 28 -0.23 0.34 -8.68
N GLY A 29 -0.03 0.77 -9.93
CA GLY A 29 -0.33 -0.05 -11.11
C GLY A 29 0.50 -1.34 -11.15
N GLU A 30 1.78 -1.28 -10.80
CA GLU A 30 2.66 -2.45 -10.66
C GLU A 30 2.19 -3.38 -9.53
N GLN A 31 1.84 -2.83 -8.36
CA GLN A 31 1.32 -3.59 -7.23
C GLN A 31 0.04 -4.34 -7.60
N MET A 32 -0.90 -3.66 -8.26
CA MET A 32 -2.17 -4.27 -8.67
C MET A 32 -1.96 -5.44 -9.62
N LYS A 33 -1.03 -5.31 -10.57
CA LYS A 33 -0.63 -6.42 -11.44
C LYS A 33 0.00 -7.57 -10.67
N ALA A 34 0.94 -7.28 -9.76
CA ALA A 34 1.60 -8.30 -8.94
C ALA A 34 0.59 -9.07 -8.07
N VAL A 35 -0.40 -8.39 -7.50
CA VAL A 35 -1.50 -9.01 -6.74
C VAL A 35 -2.36 -9.91 -7.64
N GLU A 36 -2.69 -9.47 -8.86
CA GLU A 36 -3.47 -10.26 -9.82
C GLU A 36 -2.74 -11.50 -10.32
N THR A 37 -1.42 -11.41 -10.51
CA THR A 37 -0.58 -12.53 -10.96
C THR A 37 -0.02 -13.38 -9.82
N GLN A 38 -0.37 -13.08 -8.56
CA GLN A 38 0.17 -13.74 -7.36
C GLN A 38 1.71 -13.71 -7.29
N ASP A 39 2.33 -12.65 -7.79
CA ASP A 39 3.77 -12.43 -7.68
C ASP A 39 4.10 -11.84 -6.31
N GLU A 40 4.12 -12.71 -5.30
CA GLU A 40 4.48 -12.34 -3.93
C GLU A 40 5.94 -11.86 -3.82
N SER A 41 6.82 -12.36 -4.70
CA SER A 41 8.25 -12.03 -4.67
C SER A 41 8.53 -10.60 -5.16
N GLY A 42 7.82 -10.14 -6.19
CA GLY A 42 7.91 -8.77 -6.69
C GLY A 42 7.22 -7.75 -5.79
N LEU A 43 6.21 -8.18 -5.02
CA LEU A 43 5.38 -7.29 -4.19
C LEU A 43 6.20 -6.56 -3.11
N GLY A 44 7.19 -7.21 -2.51
CA GLY A 44 8.05 -6.61 -1.48
C GLY A 44 8.83 -5.40 -2.00
N ALA A 45 9.51 -5.56 -3.13
CA ALA A 45 10.28 -4.48 -3.76
C ALA A 45 9.39 -3.32 -4.23
N ILE A 46 8.16 -3.60 -4.66
CA ILE A 46 7.19 -2.57 -5.02
C ILE A 46 6.77 -1.77 -3.78
N ILE A 47 6.51 -2.44 -2.64
CA ILE A 47 6.15 -1.79 -1.38
C ILE A 47 7.29 -0.89 -0.89
N GLU A 48 8.52 -1.40 -0.84
CA GLU A 48 9.70 -0.61 -0.44
C GLU A 48 9.85 0.66 -1.31
N GLY A 49 9.73 0.52 -2.63
CA GLY A 49 9.80 1.66 -3.55
C GLY A 49 8.68 2.69 -3.34
N LYS A 50 7.48 2.27 -2.91
CA LYS A 50 6.41 3.21 -2.55
C LYS A 50 6.69 3.91 -1.22
N GLU A 51 7.20 3.19 -0.22
CA GLU A 51 7.56 3.77 1.08
C GLU A 51 8.58 4.89 0.92
N GLU A 52 9.62 4.68 0.10
CA GLU A 52 10.60 5.71 -0.24
C GLU A 52 9.96 6.95 -0.88
N LEU A 53 9.03 6.76 -1.82
CA LEU A 53 8.31 7.86 -2.46
C LEU A 53 7.40 8.62 -1.46
N ILE A 54 6.74 7.92 -0.55
CA ILE A 54 5.90 8.53 0.49
C ILE A 54 6.76 9.35 1.47
N VAL A 55 7.94 8.85 1.85
CA VAL A 55 8.89 9.62 2.66
C VAL A 55 9.30 10.90 1.93
N GLY A 56 9.67 10.81 0.65
CA GLY A 56 10.00 11.98 -0.17
C GLY A 56 8.83 12.98 -0.31
N LEU A 57 7.60 12.49 -0.39
CA LEU A 57 6.40 13.31 -0.42
C LEU A 57 6.23 14.10 0.89
N ASN A 58 6.36 13.44 2.03
CA ASN A 58 6.27 14.06 3.36
C ASN A 58 7.36 15.10 3.60
N GLU A 59 8.59 14.83 3.16
CA GLU A 59 9.68 15.81 3.22
C GLU A 59 9.41 17.04 2.36
N THR A 60 8.84 16.84 1.17
CA THR A 60 8.46 17.93 0.26
C THR A 60 7.35 18.78 0.88
N ASP A 61 6.33 18.16 1.45
CA ASP A 61 5.23 18.85 2.12
C ASP A 61 5.70 19.65 3.33
N LYS A 62 6.62 19.10 4.13
CA LYS A 62 7.23 19.83 5.24
C LYS A 62 7.98 21.08 4.75
N LYS A 63 8.79 20.96 3.69
CA LYS A 63 9.52 22.11 3.11
C LYS A 63 8.56 23.18 2.58
N ILE A 64 7.46 22.77 1.94
CA ILE A 64 6.43 23.70 1.48
C ILE A 64 5.80 24.42 2.67
N ALA A 65 5.42 23.69 3.73
CA ALA A 65 4.83 24.26 4.94
C ALA A 65 5.78 25.26 5.64
N ASP A 66 7.07 24.89 5.76
CA ASP A 66 8.10 25.75 6.36
C ASP A 66 8.26 27.05 5.55
N LEU A 67 8.33 26.97 4.21
CA LEU A 67 8.44 28.15 3.34
C LEU A 67 7.17 29.00 3.33
N ALA A 68 5.99 28.37 3.36
CA ALA A 68 4.71 29.05 3.39
C ALA A 68 4.49 29.77 4.73
N GLY A 69 4.95 29.21 5.86
CA GLY A 69 4.89 29.84 7.18
C GLY A 69 5.68 31.15 7.28
N GLU A 70 6.63 31.39 6.37
CA GLU A 70 7.36 32.67 6.27
C GLU A 70 6.64 33.72 5.38
N LEU A 71 5.53 33.36 4.73
CA LEU A 71 4.79 34.23 3.81
C LEU A 71 3.51 34.78 4.45
N ASP A 72 3.06 35.93 3.95
CA ASP A 72 1.76 36.52 4.33
C ASP A 72 0.58 35.71 3.75
N SER A 73 -0.52 35.63 4.48
CA SER A 73 -1.71 34.87 4.06
C SER A 73 -2.24 35.32 2.69
N ASN A 74 -2.22 36.62 2.38
CA ASN A 74 -2.68 37.11 1.09
C ASN A 74 -1.80 36.63 -0.07
N ILE A 75 -0.50 36.48 0.21
CA ILE A 75 0.46 35.97 -0.77
C ILE A 75 0.21 34.48 -1.02
N ILE A 76 0.00 33.70 0.03
CA ILE A 76 -0.31 32.27 -0.07
C ILE A 76 -1.59 32.05 -0.88
N GLU A 77 -2.65 32.81 -0.57
CA GLU A 77 -3.90 32.74 -1.33
C GLU A 77 -3.72 33.13 -2.80
N SER A 78 -2.95 34.19 -3.08
CA SER A 78 -2.68 34.59 -4.46
C SER A 78 -1.93 33.51 -5.23
N LEU A 79 -0.97 32.85 -4.58
CA LEU A 79 -0.19 31.75 -5.15
C LEU A 79 -1.06 30.52 -5.40
N GLY A 80 -1.97 30.22 -4.46
CA GLY A 80 -2.95 29.14 -4.59
C GLY A 80 -3.90 29.36 -5.77
N ARG A 81 -4.38 30.59 -5.98
CA ARG A 81 -5.23 30.94 -7.13
C ARG A 81 -4.46 30.89 -8.45
N GLU A 82 -3.22 31.37 -8.48
CA GLU A 82 -2.38 31.36 -9.70
C GLU A 82 -2.03 29.94 -10.16
N HIS A 83 -1.87 29.01 -9.21
CA HIS A 83 -1.50 27.62 -9.47
C HIS A 83 -2.60 26.62 -9.11
N GLU A 84 -3.86 27.06 -9.12
CA GLU A 84 -5.01 26.25 -8.73
C GLU A 84 -5.07 24.94 -9.51
N GLY A 85 -4.84 24.97 -10.83
CA GLY A 85 -4.82 23.75 -11.66
C GLY A 85 -3.78 22.72 -11.22
N LEU A 86 -2.58 23.17 -10.84
CA LEU A 86 -1.53 22.26 -10.34
C LEU A 86 -1.93 21.66 -8.99
N ILE A 87 -2.56 22.45 -8.12
CA ILE A 87 -3.03 21.98 -6.81
C ILE A 87 -4.14 20.94 -7.00
N GLN A 88 -5.11 21.22 -7.87
CA GLN A 88 -6.21 20.30 -8.19
C GLN A 88 -5.69 18.99 -8.81
N ASP A 89 -4.70 19.05 -9.70
CA ASP A 89 -4.08 17.85 -10.26
C ASP A 89 -3.43 16.98 -9.18
N ILE A 90 -2.68 17.61 -8.25
CA ILE A 90 -2.06 16.91 -7.12
C ILE A 90 -3.12 16.28 -6.21
N GLU A 91 -4.18 17.02 -5.88
CA GLU A 91 -5.29 16.51 -5.06
C GLU A 91 -5.98 15.32 -5.73
N SER A 92 -6.27 15.43 -7.03
CA SER A 92 -6.87 14.33 -7.81
C SER A 92 -5.98 13.09 -7.84
N ASP A 93 -4.66 13.27 -7.99
CA ASP A 93 -3.73 12.14 -7.98
C ASP A 93 -3.62 11.50 -6.59
N LEU A 94 -3.65 12.29 -5.51
CA LEU A 94 -3.68 11.77 -4.15
C LEU A 94 -4.96 10.97 -3.86
N GLU A 95 -6.11 11.46 -4.31
CA GLU A 95 -7.38 10.73 -4.20
C GLU A 95 -7.33 9.37 -4.93
N LYS A 96 -6.79 9.36 -6.15
CA LYS A 96 -6.61 8.10 -6.92
C LYS A 96 -5.67 7.13 -6.21
N ILE A 97 -4.57 7.62 -5.63
CA ILE A 97 -3.61 6.81 -4.86
C ILE A 97 -4.32 6.16 -3.67
N ILE A 98 -5.08 6.93 -2.89
CA ILE A 98 -5.81 6.43 -1.71
C ILE A 98 -6.83 5.37 -2.12
N GLU A 99 -7.61 5.62 -3.18
CA GLU A 99 -8.61 4.66 -3.65
C GLU A 99 -7.98 3.35 -4.15
N GLN A 100 -6.88 3.43 -4.90
CA GLN A 100 -6.16 2.24 -5.37
C GLN A 100 -5.60 1.41 -4.21
N GLU A 101 -5.06 2.04 -3.17
CA GLU A 101 -4.59 1.31 -1.99
C GLU A 101 -5.72 0.63 -1.24
N LYS A 102 -6.88 1.30 -1.12
CA LYS A 102 -8.05 0.69 -0.50
C LYS A 102 -8.51 -0.55 -1.27
N ILE A 103 -8.62 -0.45 -2.60
CA ILE A 103 -8.97 -1.58 -3.47
C ILE A 103 -7.95 -2.71 -3.31
N CYS A 104 -6.65 -2.40 -3.30
CA CYS A 104 -5.61 -3.40 -3.13
C CYS A 104 -5.71 -4.09 -1.76
N HIS A 105 -5.97 -3.33 -0.69
CA HIS A 105 -6.14 -3.86 0.65
C HIS A 105 -7.33 -4.83 0.73
N GLU A 106 -8.47 -4.47 0.13
CA GLU A 106 -9.65 -5.33 0.06
C GLU A 106 -9.34 -6.66 -0.66
N LYS A 107 -8.66 -6.61 -1.82
CA LYS A 107 -8.22 -7.80 -2.56
C LYS A 107 -7.32 -8.70 -1.70
N LEU A 108 -6.30 -8.13 -1.05
CA LEU A 108 -5.37 -8.89 -0.20
C LEU A 108 -6.06 -9.50 1.03
N SER A 109 -7.05 -8.80 1.60
CA SER A 109 -7.85 -9.30 2.72
C SER A 109 -8.66 -10.54 2.33
N LEU A 110 -9.25 -10.55 1.14
CA LEU A 110 -9.95 -11.73 0.60
C LEU A 110 -9.00 -12.91 0.43
N VAL A 111 -7.84 -12.69 -0.21
CA VAL A 111 -6.81 -13.73 -0.40
C VAL A 111 -6.35 -14.30 0.95
N LYS A 112 -6.08 -13.44 1.93
CA LYS A 112 -5.72 -13.85 3.29
C LYS A 112 -6.79 -14.75 3.92
N SER A 113 -8.07 -14.41 3.76
CA SER A 113 -9.18 -15.22 4.30
C SER A 113 -9.24 -16.61 3.66
N GLU A 114 -9.07 -16.69 2.34
CA GLU A 114 -9.08 -17.96 1.60
C GLU A 114 -7.90 -18.86 2.02
N VAL A 115 -6.70 -18.29 2.10
CA VAL A 115 -5.50 -19.00 2.55
C VAL A 115 -5.67 -19.53 3.98
N LEU A 116 -6.26 -18.74 4.89
CA LEU A 116 -6.53 -19.19 6.26
C LEU A 116 -7.49 -20.38 6.30
N GLU A 117 -8.54 -20.39 5.49
CA GLU A 117 -9.46 -21.54 5.40
C GLU A 117 -8.78 -22.78 4.83
N LYS A 118 -7.96 -22.63 3.79
CA LYS A 118 -7.13 -23.73 3.25
C LYS A 118 -6.20 -24.32 4.32
N ILE A 119 -5.52 -23.47 5.09
CA ILE A 119 -4.65 -23.91 6.20
C ILE A 119 -5.46 -24.68 7.26
N LYS A 120 -6.65 -24.20 7.64
CA LYS A 120 -7.52 -24.90 8.60
C LYS A 120 -7.94 -26.27 8.07
N ALA A 121 -8.30 -26.37 6.79
CA ALA A 121 -8.66 -27.64 6.14
C ALA A 121 -7.49 -28.63 6.14
N VAL A 122 -6.28 -28.16 5.79
CA VAL A 122 -5.06 -28.99 5.81
C VAL A 122 -4.76 -29.48 7.23
N LYS A 123 -4.84 -28.62 8.26
CA LYS A 123 -4.65 -29.01 9.66
C LYS A 123 -5.65 -30.07 10.11
N LYS A 124 -6.93 -29.94 9.73
CA LYS A 124 -7.96 -30.95 10.00
C LYS A 124 -7.64 -32.27 9.30
N GLY A 125 -7.24 -32.23 8.03
CA GLY A 125 -6.82 -33.42 7.28
C GLY A 125 -5.62 -34.14 7.90
N GLN A 126 -4.59 -33.39 8.33
CA GLN A 126 -3.45 -33.95 9.07
C GLN A 126 -3.86 -34.61 10.40
N ALA A 127 -4.80 -34.01 11.14
CA ALA A 127 -5.32 -34.61 12.36
C ALA A 127 -6.04 -35.94 12.09
N LEU A 128 -6.83 -36.02 11.02
CA LEU A 128 -7.46 -37.29 10.59
C LEU A 128 -6.41 -38.34 10.22
N LEU A 129 -5.40 -37.98 9.41
CA LEU A 129 -4.34 -38.91 9.00
C LEU A 129 -3.53 -39.47 10.19
N LYS A 130 -3.28 -38.67 11.23
CA LYS A 130 -2.67 -39.16 12.48
C LYS A 130 -3.52 -40.23 13.17
N GLY A 131 -4.85 -40.10 13.13
CA GLY A 131 -5.78 -41.11 13.66
C GLY A 131 -5.75 -42.44 12.90
N TYR A 132 -5.58 -42.39 11.57
CA TYR A 132 -5.55 -43.59 10.73
C TYR A 132 -4.16 -44.22 10.57
N GLY A 133 -3.07 -43.47 10.74
CA GLY A 133 -1.70 -43.95 10.51
C GLY A 133 -0.93 -44.45 11.75
N VAL A 134 -1.40 -44.15 12.98
CA VAL A 134 -0.66 -44.44 14.22
C VAL A 134 -1.41 -45.35 15.19
N SER A 135 -2.69 -45.67 14.95
CA SER A 135 -3.37 -46.67 15.77
C SER A 135 -2.77 -48.04 15.44
N LYS A 136 -1.93 -48.56 16.36
CA LYS A 136 -1.73 -50.00 16.50
C LYS A 136 -3.13 -50.61 16.42
N ARG A 137 -3.43 -51.33 15.33
CA ARG A 137 -4.64 -52.15 15.24
C ARG A 137 -4.67 -53.00 16.51
N THR A 138 -5.52 -52.63 17.46
CA THR A 138 -5.92 -53.52 18.54
C THR A 138 -6.60 -54.68 17.82
N LYS A 139 -5.85 -55.77 17.59
CA LYS A 139 -6.45 -57.02 17.14
C LYS A 139 -7.56 -57.32 18.15
N PRO A 140 -8.82 -57.44 17.74
CA PRO A 140 -9.85 -57.88 18.65
C PRO A 140 -9.41 -59.24 19.19
N ASN A 141 -9.35 -59.36 20.52
CA ASN A 141 -9.02 -60.62 21.16
C ASN A 141 -10.27 -61.50 20.99
N ILE A 142 -10.31 -62.26 19.90
CA ILE A 142 -11.35 -63.26 19.67
C ILE A 142 -11.06 -64.38 20.66
N SER A 143 -11.67 -64.34 21.84
CA SER A 143 -11.63 -65.47 22.76
C SER A 143 -12.39 -66.61 22.09
N LYS A 144 -11.64 -67.58 21.56
CA LYS A 144 -12.20 -68.89 21.24
C LYS A 144 -12.49 -69.59 22.57
N ASN A 145 -13.70 -69.38 23.11
CA ASN A 145 -14.29 -70.38 23.99
C ASN A 145 -15.06 -71.34 23.08
N VAL A 146 -14.38 -72.45 22.76
CA VAL A 146 -14.99 -73.73 22.34
C VAL A 146 -14.93 -74.63 23.57
#